data_AF-A0AAD5Q818-F1
#
_entry.id   AF-A0AAD5Q818-F1
#
_cell.length_a   1.000
_cell.length_b   1.000
_cell.length_c   1.000
_cell.angle_alpha   90.00
_cell.angle_beta   90.00
_cell.angle_gamma   90.00
#
_symmetry.space_group_name_H-M   'P 1'
#
loop_
_entity.id
_entity.type
_entity.pdbx_description
1 polymer ?
#
loop_
_entity_poly.entity_id
_entity_poly.type
_entity_poly.pdbx_seq_one_letter_code
_entity_poly.pdbx_strand_id
1 'polypeptide(L)'
;MRSAFVAAIATVLALHHVSAQPPNADAVAMELLTAVNDMRAQNNKPLLCINTKLMSASQRMANDMAARGAVTTVGADGSQPTDRAIQQGFNTTGVWEIVGAGYNNVSHAMDEWLTKPDFAPYVLSDLAFLGVGYTNTDAQPFKTFWVLDFANGNDEWCG
;
A
#
# COMPACT_ATOMS: atom_id res chain seq x y z
N MET A 1 -34.53 30.02 -42.86
CA MET A 1 -34.04 30.10 -41.47
C MET A 1 -33.17 28.88 -41.22
N ARG A 2 -31.96 29.11 -40.69
CA ARG A 2 -30.97 28.09 -40.35
C ARG A 2 -31.44 27.27 -39.15
N SER A 3 -31.12 25.99 -39.09
CA SER A 3 -30.54 25.37 -37.88
C SER A 3 -30.02 23.96 -38.17
N ALA A 4 -28.73 23.81 -37.91
CA ALA A 4 -27.98 22.57 -37.91
C ALA A 4 -28.23 21.81 -36.60
N PHE A 5 -28.31 20.49 -36.66
CA PHE A 5 -28.16 19.64 -35.48
C PHE A 5 -26.69 19.23 -35.37
N VAL A 6 -26.08 19.62 -34.25
CA VAL A 6 -24.71 19.30 -33.86
C VAL A 6 -24.65 17.85 -33.38
N ALA A 7 -23.73 17.07 -33.93
CA ALA A 7 -23.37 15.75 -33.41
C ALA A 7 -22.65 15.90 -32.07
N ALA A 8 -23.20 15.32 -31.01
CA ALA A 8 -22.51 15.24 -29.72
C ALA A 8 -21.48 14.11 -29.77
N ILE A 9 -20.20 14.48 -29.81
CA ILE A 9 -19.07 13.57 -29.60
C ILE A 9 -19.06 13.23 -28.10
N ALA A 10 -19.44 12.01 -27.75
CA ALA A 10 -19.25 11.47 -26.41
C ALA A 10 -17.79 11.06 -26.24
N THR A 11 -16.96 11.99 -25.79
CA THR A 11 -15.60 11.67 -25.32
C THR A 11 -15.75 10.87 -24.03
N VAL A 12 -15.46 9.57 -24.07
CA VAL A 12 -15.26 8.77 -22.85
C VAL A 12 -13.94 9.25 -22.24
N LEU A 13 -14.01 10.18 -21.28
CA LEU A 13 -12.88 10.41 -20.38
C LEU A 13 -12.68 9.13 -19.58
N ALA A 14 -11.53 8.47 -19.76
CA ALA A 14 -11.05 7.52 -18.78
C ALA A 14 -10.85 8.29 -17.46
N LEU A 15 -11.78 8.12 -16.51
CA LEU A 15 -11.57 8.57 -15.14
C LEU A 15 -10.37 7.78 -14.60
N HIS A 16 -9.21 8.43 -14.58
CA HIS A 16 -8.15 8.06 -13.66
C HIS A 16 -8.74 8.27 -12.27
N HIS A 17 -9.24 7.20 -11.66
CA HIS A 17 -9.62 7.23 -10.26
C HIS A 17 -8.30 7.32 -9.48
N VAL A 18 -7.80 8.55 -9.31
CA VAL A 18 -6.95 8.85 -8.17
C VAL A 18 -7.81 8.52 -6.97
N SER A 19 -7.64 7.31 -6.45
CA SER A 19 -8.15 6.94 -5.14
C SER A 19 -7.64 7.99 -4.19
N ALA A 20 -8.51 8.90 -3.74
CA ALA A 20 -8.11 10.00 -2.87
C ALA A 20 -7.52 9.40 -1.60
N GLN A 21 -6.20 9.51 -1.49
CA GLN A 21 -5.46 9.05 -0.34
C GLN A 21 -5.92 9.87 0.88
N PRO A 22 -6.16 9.25 2.05
CA PRO A 22 -6.62 10.01 3.19
C PRO A 22 -5.59 11.07 3.58
N PRO A 23 -6.00 12.18 4.21
CA PRO A 23 -5.07 13.13 4.77
C PRO A 23 -4.03 12.38 5.59
N ASN A 24 -2.74 12.66 5.31
CA ASN A 24 -1.57 12.17 6.03
C ASN A 24 -1.05 10.76 5.65
N ALA A 25 -1.59 10.04 4.66
CA ALA A 25 -1.07 8.69 4.38
C ALA A 25 0.42 8.68 3.94
N ASP A 26 0.89 9.72 3.24
CA ASP A 26 2.33 9.84 2.91
C ASP A 26 3.19 10.07 4.16
N ALA A 27 2.71 10.89 5.11
CA ALA A 27 3.40 11.12 6.37
C ALA A 27 3.48 9.83 7.20
N VAL A 28 2.37 9.09 7.26
CA VAL A 28 2.30 7.76 7.88
C VAL A 28 3.25 6.78 7.21
N ALA A 29 3.31 6.77 5.87
CA ALA A 29 4.23 5.91 5.12
C ALA A 29 5.69 6.20 5.47
N MET A 30 6.08 7.48 5.59
CA MET A 30 7.44 7.87 5.93
C MET A 30 7.80 7.60 7.40
N GLU A 31 6.85 7.81 8.32
CA GLU A 31 7.02 7.44 9.73
C GLU A 31 7.21 5.93 9.88
N LEU A 32 6.40 5.14 9.17
CA LEU A 32 6.51 3.68 9.18
C LEU A 32 7.80 3.18 8.53
N LEU A 33 8.23 3.77 7.41
CA LEU A 33 9.53 3.50 6.80
C LEU A 33 10.66 3.74 7.82
N THR A 34 10.60 4.83 8.56
CA THR A 34 11.60 5.19 9.58
C THR A 34 11.65 4.11 10.66
N ALA A 35 10.50 3.75 11.24
CA ALA A 35 10.44 2.73 12.29
C ALA A 35 10.92 1.34 11.83
N VAL A 36 10.56 0.94 10.60
CA VAL A 36 11.03 -0.30 9.97
C VAL A 36 12.54 -0.26 9.75
N ASN A 37 13.07 0.87 9.27
CA ASN A 37 14.50 1.04 9.03
C ASN A 37 15.32 1.10 10.33
N ASP A 38 14.80 1.66 11.40
CA ASP A 38 15.43 1.62 12.73
C ASP A 38 15.56 0.18 13.24
N MET A 39 14.50 -0.62 13.10
CA MET A 39 14.55 -2.05 13.42
C MET A 39 15.58 -2.78 12.56
N ARG A 40 15.61 -2.51 11.24
CA ARG A 40 16.58 -3.13 10.32
C ARG A 40 18.02 -2.74 10.67
N ALA A 41 18.27 -1.48 11.00
CA ALA A 41 19.58 -1.00 11.42
C ALA A 41 20.08 -1.69 12.70
N GLN A 42 19.20 -1.85 13.70
CA GLN A 42 19.51 -2.60 14.93
C GLN A 42 19.86 -4.07 14.68
N ASN A 43 19.39 -4.63 13.55
CA ASN A 43 19.63 -6.00 13.13
C ASN A 43 20.67 -6.12 12.00
N ASN A 44 21.45 -5.07 11.74
CA ASN A 44 22.48 -5.03 10.69
C ASN A 44 21.95 -5.35 9.28
N LYS A 45 20.71 -4.95 8.99
CA LYS A 45 20.09 -5.10 7.68
C LYS A 45 20.18 -3.78 6.88
N PRO A 46 20.37 -3.84 5.54
CA PRO A 46 20.29 -2.65 4.69
C PRO A 46 18.95 -1.94 4.84
N LEU A 47 18.92 -0.63 4.72
CA LEU A 47 17.67 0.13 4.78
C LEU A 47 16.78 -0.17 3.57
N LEU A 48 15.47 -0.16 3.77
CA LEU A 48 14.49 -0.17 2.68
C LEU A 48 14.34 1.24 2.11
N CYS A 49 13.95 1.30 0.84
CA CYS A 49 13.48 2.52 0.20
C CYS A 49 11.97 2.46 -0.02
N ILE A 50 11.31 3.60 0.11
CA ILE A 50 9.94 3.73 -0.36
C ILE A 50 9.90 3.57 -1.89
N ASN A 51 8.90 2.87 -2.39
CA ASN A 51 8.59 2.77 -3.81
C ASN A 51 7.14 3.19 -4.07
N THR A 52 6.94 4.16 -4.95
CA THR A 52 5.62 4.76 -5.21
C THR A 52 4.64 3.80 -5.91
N LYS A 53 5.15 2.84 -6.68
CA LYS A 53 4.31 1.82 -7.33
C LYS A 53 3.79 0.82 -6.29
N LEU A 54 4.66 0.40 -5.37
CA LEU A 54 4.24 -0.42 -4.23
C LEU A 54 3.28 0.36 -3.32
N MET A 55 3.54 1.62 -3.00
CA MET A 55 2.59 2.46 -2.24
C MET A 55 1.22 2.51 -2.90
N SER A 56 1.16 2.66 -4.23
CA SER A 56 -0.11 2.68 -4.96
C SER A 56 -0.84 1.33 -4.87
N ALA A 57 -0.11 0.21 -4.94
CA ALA A 57 -0.67 -1.14 -4.78
C ALA A 57 -1.19 -1.36 -3.35
N SER A 58 -0.39 -1.00 -2.34
CA SER A 58 -0.74 -1.11 -0.92
C SER A 58 -1.93 -0.22 -0.57
N GLN A 59 -1.98 1.02 -1.08
CA GLN A 59 -3.06 1.96 -0.81
C GLN A 59 -4.39 1.48 -1.41
N ARG A 60 -4.35 0.92 -2.62
CA ARG A 60 -5.53 0.26 -3.22
C ARG A 60 -6.05 -0.84 -2.30
N MET A 61 -5.16 -1.68 -1.76
CA MET A 61 -5.55 -2.77 -0.87
C MET A 61 -6.07 -2.28 0.49
N ALA A 62 -5.46 -1.24 1.07
CA ALA A 62 -5.94 -0.62 2.31
C ALA A 62 -7.38 -0.10 2.16
N ASN A 63 -7.67 0.55 1.03
CA ASN A 63 -9.02 1.03 0.72
C ASN A 63 -10.01 -0.11 0.48
N ASP A 64 -9.58 -1.19 -0.17
CA ASP A 64 -10.40 -2.39 -0.34
C ASP A 64 -10.75 -3.05 1.00
N MET A 65 -9.77 -3.19 1.90
CA MET A 65 -10.00 -3.69 3.26
C MET A 65 -10.98 -2.81 4.04
N ALA A 66 -10.83 -1.48 3.94
CA ALA A 66 -11.74 -0.53 4.60
C ALA A 66 -13.15 -0.56 4.02
N ALA A 67 -13.30 -0.74 2.71
CA ALA A 67 -14.61 -0.89 2.08
C ALA A 67 -15.33 -2.16 2.55
N ARG A 68 -14.58 -3.24 2.80
CA ARG A 68 -15.12 -4.55 3.21
C ARG A 68 -15.16 -4.79 4.72
N GLY A 69 -14.45 -3.99 5.50
CA GLY A 69 -14.27 -4.25 6.94
C GLY A 69 -13.49 -5.54 7.22
N ALA A 70 -12.60 -5.95 6.30
CA ALA A 70 -11.91 -7.24 6.36
C ALA A 70 -10.39 -7.04 6.37
N VAL A 71 -9.69 -7.78 7.23
CA VAL A 71 -8.21 -7.82 7.25
C VAL A 71 -7.76 -9.05 6.48
N THR A 72 -7.25 -8.84 5.27
CA THR A 72 -6.86 -9.92 4.36
C THR A 72 -5.87 -9.40 3.32
N THR A 73 -5.10 -10.29 2.72
CA THR A 73 -4.16 -9.98 1.63
C THR A 73 -4.78 -10.17 0.23
N VAL A 74 -5.94 -10.81 0.16
CA VAL A 74 -6.67 -11.08 -1.09
C VAL A 74 -7.66 -9.96 -1.36
N GLY A 75 -7.50 -9.30 -2.51
CA GLY A 75 -8.39 -8.21 -2.93
C GLY A 75 -9.81 -8.70 -3.21
N ALA A 76 -10.80 -7.81 -3.14
CA ALA A 76 -12.19 -8.15 -3.48
C ALA A 76 -12.36 -8.70 -4.91
N ASP A 77 -11.46 -8.33 -5.82
CA ASP A 77 -11.40 -8.81 -7.20
C ASP A 77 -10.59 -10.12 -7.36
N GLY A 78 -10.14 -10.71 -6.25
CA GLY A 78 -9.28 -11.91 -6.25
C GLY A 78 -7.80 -11.63 -6.52
N SER A 79 -7.38 -10.36 -6.62
CA SER A 79 -5.98 -10.02 -6.83
C SER A 79 -5.11 -10.41 -5.63
N GLN A 80 -3.94 -10.97 -5.92
CA GLN A 80 -2.86 -11.20 -4.97
C GLN A 80 -1.94 -9.96 -4.89
N PRO A 81 -1.08 -9.82 -3.85
CA PRO A 81 -0.19 -8.66 -3.72
C PRO A 81 0.69 -8.43 -4.96
N THR A 82 1.22 -9.50 -5.55
CA THR A 82 2.04 -9.44 -6.76
C THR A 82 1.25 -8.93 -7.97
N ASP A 83 -0.01 -9.33 -8.13
CA ASP A 83 -0.87 -8.83 -9.21
C ASP A 83 -1.06 -7.32 -9.10
N ARG A 84 -1.31 -6.82 -7.88
CA ARG A 84 -1.51 -5.40 -7.61
C ARG A 84 -0.24 -4.59 -7.90
N ALA A 85 0.93 -5.07 -7.49
CA ALA A 85 2.20 -4.41 -7.79
C ALA A 85 2.48 -4.36 -9.31
N ILE A 86 2.27 -5.47 -10.02
CA ILE A 86 2.44 -5.54 -11.48
C ILE A 86 1.47 -4.57 -12.19
N GLN A 87 0.22 -4.45 -11.72
CA GLN A 87 -0.75 -3.49 -12.26
C GLN A 87 -0.30 -2.03 -12.11
N GLN A 88 0.51 -1.72 -11.09
CA GLN A 88 1.14 -0.40 -10.93
C GLN A 88 2.46 -0.25 -11.71
N GLY A 89 2.83 -1.24 -12.52
CA GLY A 89 4.06 -1.24 -13.31
C GLY A 89 5.33 -1.58 -12.51
N PHE A 90 5.20 -2.21 -11.34
CA PHE A 90 6.34 -2.70 -10.56
C PHE A 90 6.77 -4.06 -11.11
N ASN A 91 7.94 -4.11 -11.76
CA ASN A 91 8.47 -5.33 -12.38
C ASN A 91 9.12 -6.23 -11.32
N THR A 92 8.39 -7.27 -10.89
CA THR A 92 8.82 -8.18 -9.82
C THR A 92 8.33 -9.61 -10.05
N THR A 93 8.95 -10.55 -9.34
CA THR A 93 8.52 -11.96 -9.29
C THR A 93 7.74 -12.29 -8.03
N GLY A 94 7.66 -11.37 -7.05
CA GLY A 94 6.97 -11.63 -5.79
C GLY A 94 6.87 -10.41 -4.91
N VAL A 95 5.78 -10.36 -4.14
CA VAL A 95 5.52 -9.32 -3.14
C VAL A 95 5.14 -10.02 -1.85
N TRP A 96 5.76 -9.60 -0.76
CA TRP A 96 5.37 -10.00 0.59
C TRP A 96 4.51 -8.90 1.18
N GLU A 97 3.31 -9.25 1.64
CA GLU A 97 2.35 -8.28 2.16
C GLU A 97 2.06 -8.54 3.64
N ILE A 98 2.05 -7.45 4.42
CA ILE A 98 1.58 -7.43 5.80
C ILE A 98 0.37 -6.52 5.86
N VAL A 99 -0.71 -7.00 6.47
CA VAL A 99 -1.95 -6.24 6.64
C VAL A 99 -2.32 -6.11 8.12
N GLY A 100 -2.98 -5.01 8.48
CA GLY A 100 -3.43 -4.75 9.84
C GLY A 100 -4.59 -3.78 9.89
N ALA A 101 -5.31 -3.76 11.02
CA ALA A 101 -6.40 -2.83 11.24
C ALA A 101 -6.58 -2.49 12.73
N GLY A 102 -7.12 -1.30 13.01
CA GLY A 102 -7.43 -0.86 14.38
C GLY A 102 -6.25 -0.26 15.16
N TYR A 103 -5.07 -0.12 14.56
CA TYR A 103 -3.94 0.57 15.15
C TYR A 103 -4.10 2.08 15.02
N ASN A 104 -3.87 2.82 16.11
CA ASN A 104 -4.16 4.26 16.17
C ASN A 104 -3.04 5.14 15.59
N ASN A 105 -1.82 4.60 15.49
CA ASN A 105 -0.64 5.28 14.98
C ASN A 105 0.44 4.24 14.64
N VAL A 106 1.57 4.70 14.07
CA VAL A 106 2.69 3.85 13.67
C VAL A 106 3.31 3.11 14.86
N SER A 107 3.51 3.77 16.00
CA SER A 107 4.06 3.12 17.19
C SER A 107 3.22 1.93 17.63
N HIS A 108 1.90 2.09 17.72
CA HIS A 108 0.99 1.01 18.08
C HIS A 108 1.01 -0.13 17.04
N ALA A 109 1.03 0.21 15.75
CA ALA A 109 1.13 -0.80 14.69
C ALA A 109 2.44 -1.61 14.80
N MET A 110 3.57 -0.95 15.00
CA MET A 110 4.87 -1.59 15.18
C MET A 110 4.93 -2.44 16.44
N ASP A 111 4.43 -1.95 17.59
CA ASP A 111 4.39 -2.72 18.83
C ASP A 111 3.60 -4.03 18.65
N GLU A 112 2.41 -3.96 18.05
CA GLU A 112 1.57 -5.12 17.78
C GLU A 112 2.23 -6.11 16.83
N TRP A 113 2.81 -5.61 15.75
CA TRP A 113 3.48 -6.44 14.77
C TRP A 113 4.76 -7.09 15.30
N LEU A 114 5.56 -6.39 16.09
CA LEU A 114 6.77 -6.93 16.73
C LEU A 114 6.47 -8.08 17.69
N THR A 115 5.26 -8.16 18.24
CA THR A 115 4.85 -9.31 19.06
C THR A 115 4.53 -10.57 18.24
N LYS A 116 4.37 -10.46 16.92
CA LYS A 116 4.00 -11.59 16.04
C LYS A 116 5.27 -12.28 15.51
N PRO A 117 5.41 -13.61 15.70
CA PRO A 117 6.55 -14.37 15.18
C PRO A 117 6.73 -14.23 13.67
N ASP A 118 5.62 -14.08 12.94
CA ASP A 118 5.62 -14.03 11.48
C ASP A 118 6.03 -12.66 10.92
N PHE A 119 6.08 -11.59 11.74
CA PHE A 119 6.38 -10.24 11.24
C PHE A 119 7.88 -10.02 11.02
N ALA A 120 8.69 -10.35 12.04
CA ALA A 120 10.13 -10.06 12.02
C ALA A 120 10.88 -10.70 10.83
N PRO A 121 10.61 -11.95 10.41
CA PRO A 121 11.28 -12.55 9.25
C PRO A 121 11.08 -11.76 7.95
N TYR A 122 9.92 -11.15 7.74
CA TYR A 122 9.64 -10.37 6.53
C TYR A 122 10.32 -9.00 6.59
N VAL A 123 10.21 -8.30 7.72
CA VAL A 123 10.87 -7.01 7.92
C VAL A 123 12.39 -7.12 7.89
N LEU A 124 12.96 -8.26 8.28
CA LEU A 124 14.40 -8.52 8.25
C LEU A 124 14.86 -9.29 7.01
N SER A 125 14.00 -9.45 6.01
CA SER A 125 14.35 -10.08 4.74
C SER A 125 15.33 -9.24 3.91
N ASP A 126 15.85 -9.82 2.83
CA ASP A 126 16.76 -9.15 1.89
C ASP A 126 16.02 -8.39 0.76
N LEU A 127 14.75 -8.04 1.00
CA LEU A 127 13.99 -7.16 0.12
C LEU A 127 14.49 -5.72 0.26
N ALA A 128 14.39 -4.94 -0.82
CA ALA A 128 14.94 -3.58 -0.91
C ALA A 128 13.89 -2.48 -0.86
N PHE A 129 12.66 -2.76 -1.29
CA PHE A 129 11.61 -1.75 -1.42
C PHE A 129 10.43 -2.01 -0.49
N LEU A 130 9.84 -0.91 -0.01
CA LEU A 130 8.63 -0.86 0.78
C LEU A 130 7.57 -0.01 0.06
N GLY A 131 6.34 -0.49 0.03
CA GLY A 131 5.14 0.31 -0.20
C GLY A 131 4.31 0.33 1.07
N VAL A 132 3.72 1.47 1.40
CA VAL A 132 2.79 1.59 2.54
C VAL A 132 1.48 2.14 2.03
N GLY A 133 0.40 1.44 2.37
CA GLY A 133 -0.98 1.87 2.22
C GLY A 133 -1.60 2.11 3.58
N TYR A 134 -2.29 3.23 3.74
CA TYR A 134 -2.99 3.55 4.97
C TYR A 134 -4.34 4.20 4.67
N THR A 135 -5.37 3.77 5.38
CA THR A 135 -6.66 4.46 5.32
C THR A 135 -7.39 4.43 6.65
N ASN A 136 -8.24 5.43 6.84
CA ASN A 136 -9.13 5.52 7.99
C ASN A 136 -10.59 5.66 7.54
N THR A 137 -11.49 5.15 8.37
CA THR A 137 -12.93 5.17 8.11
C THR A 137 -13.71 5.09 9.41
N ASP A 138 -14.82 5.83 9.52
CA ASP A 138 -15.79 5.66 10.60
C ASP A 138 -16.90 4.65 10.23
N ALA A 139 -16.87 4.11 9.01
CA ALA A 139 -17.88 3.16 8.52
C ALA A 139 -17.65 1.71 8.97
N GLN A 140 -16.51 1.41 9.59
CA GLN A 140 -16.13 0.07 10.02
C GLN A 140 -15.81 0.02 11.52
N PRO A 141 -15.93 -1.15 12.18
CA PRO A 141 -15.52 -1.32 13.58
C PRO A 141 -14.02 -1.03 13.79
N PHE A 142 -13.18 -1.48 12.85
CA PHE A 142 -11.79 -1.05 12.79
C PHE A 142 -11.71 0.29 12.05
N LYS A 143 -11.20 1.32 12.74
CA LYS A 143 -11.15 2.68 12.18
C LYS A 143 -10.01 2.92 11.22
N THR A 144 -9.01 2.06 11.22
CA THR A 144 -7.78 2.21 10.43
C THR A 144 -7.44 0.88 9.77
N PHE A 145 -6.86 0.95 8.58
CA PHE A 145 -6.40 -0.18 7.80
C PHE A 145 -5.04 0.13 7.20
N TRP A 146 -4.14 -0.85 7.28
CA TRP A 146 -2.71 -0.70 7.02
C TRP A 146 -2.24 -1.84 6.11
N VAL A 147 -1.42 -1.53 5.12
CA VAL A 147 -0.82 -2.48 4.20
C VAL A 147 0.65 -2.12 4.01
N LEU A 148 1.54 -3.11 4.13
CA LEU A 148 2.95 -2.98 3.80
C LEU A 148 3.30 -4.02 2.75
N ASP A 149 3.71 -3.56 1.58
CA ASP A 149 4.24 -4.42 0.52
C ASP A 149 5.76 -4.33 0.49
N PHE A 150 6.42 -5.48 0.56
CA PHE A 150 7.88 -5.60 0.45
C PHE A 150 8.23 -6.36 -0.82
N ALA A 151 9.16 -5.84 -1.62
CA ALA A 151 9.58 -6.49 -2.85
C ALA A 151 10.98 -6.07 -3.31
N ASN A 152 11.54 -6.85 -4.24
CA ASN A 152 12.63 -6.43 -5.12
C ASN A 152 12.05 -6.12 -6.50
N GLY A 153 12.54 -5.07 -7.16
CA GLY A 153 12.12 -4.67 -8.50
C GLY A 153 13.31 -4.65 -9.45
N ASN A 154 13.15 -5.23 -10.65
CA ASN A 154 14.24 -5.36 -11.62
C ASN A 154 14.68 -4.01 -12.22
N ASP A 155 13.76 -3.05 -12.26
CA ASP A 155 13.96 -1.73 -12.87
C ASP A 155 13.88 -0.60 -11.82
N GLU A 156 14.03 -0.95 -10.55
CA GLU A 156 13.86 -0.04 -9.42
C GLU A 156 15.22 0.24 -8.78
N TRP A 157 15.39 1.46 -8.27
CA TRP A 157 16.66 1.88 -7.68
C TRP A 157 16.44 2.59 -6.34
N CYS A 158 17.34 2.27 -5.42
CA CYS A 158 17.50 2.91 -4.13
C CYS A 158 18.71 3.85 -4.18
N GLY A 159 18.51 5.14 -4.42
CA GLY A 159 19.60 6.12 -4.34
C GLY A 159 19.31 7.44 -5.02
#